data_AF-A0A527GE45-F1
#
_entry.id   AF-A0A527GE45-F1
#
_cell.length_a   1.000
_cell.length_b   1.000
_cell.length_c   1.000
_cell.angle_alpha   90.00
_cell.angle_beta   90.00
_cell.angle_gamma   90.00
#
_symmetry.space_group_name_H-M   'P 1'
#
loop_
_entity.id
_entity.type
_entity.pdbx_description
1 polymer ?
#
loop_
_entity_poly.entity_id
_entity_poly.type
_entity_poly.pdbx_seq_one_letter_code
_entity_poly.pdbx_strand_id
1 'polypeptide(L)' 'MRLELTAQDRAMLDGEQGSSAAAAMKILAGFSNAVGAGSLLDITGAHIDGC' A
#
# COMPACT_ATOMS: atom_id res chain seq x y z
N MET A 1 -13.74 2.99 7.53
CA MET A 1 -13.73 2.95 6.05
C MET A 1 -13.04 1.67 5.62
N ARG A 2 -13.43 1.08 4.49
CA ARG A 2 -12.69 -0.02 3.86
C ARG A 2 -11.71 0.59 2.87
N LEU A 3 -10.46 0.15 2.88
CA LEU A 3 -9.46 0.55 1.89
C LEU A 3 -9.85 0.00 0.50
N GLU A 4 -10.03 0.89 -0.46
CA GLU A 4 -10.19 0.54 -1.87
C GLU A 4 -8.81 0.32 -2.50
N LEU A 5 -8.67 -0.80 -3.21
CA LEU A 5 -7.43 -1.22 -3.86
C LEU A 5 -7.63 -1.27 -5.36
N THR A 6 -6.68 -0.72 -6.11
CA THR A 6 -6.64 -0.88 -7.57
C THR A 6 -6.34 -2.33 -7.95
N ALA A 7 -6.46 -2.64 -9.25
CA ALA A 7 -6.05 -3.95 -9.76
C ALA A 7 -4.55 -4.22 -9.52
N GLN A 8 -3.71 -3.19 -9.63
CA GLN A 8 -2.26 -3.31 -9.40
C GLN A 8 -1.96 -3.55 -7.92
N ASP A 9 -2.61 -2.82 -7.02
CA ASP A 9 -2.46 -3.04 -5.58
C ASP A 9 -2.83 -4.47 -5.17
N ARG A 10 -3.90 -4.99 -5.79
CA ARG A 10 -4.37 -6.36 -5.54
C ARG A 10 -3.39 -7.39 -6.08
N ALA A 11 -2.88 -7.21 -7.30
CA ALA A 11 -1.85 -8.07 -7.86
C ALA A 11 -0.58 -8.12 -6.97
N MET A 12 -0.15 -6.97 -6.46
CA MET A 12 0.98 -6.89 -5.52
C MET A 12 0.68 -7.61 -4.20
N LEU A 13 -0.51 -7.41 -3.64
CA LEU A 13 -0.95 -8.07 -2.41
C LEU A 13 -1.02 -9.60 -2.58
N ASP A 14 -1.49 -10.06 -3.73
CA ASP A 14 -1.62 -11.48 -4.10
C ASP A 14 -0.27 -12.11 -4.49
N GLY A 15 0.78 -11.29 -4.67
CA GLY A 15 2.16 -11.73 -4.81
C GLY A 15 2.66 -11.87 -6.24
N GLU A 16 1.98 -11.28 -7.22
CA GLU A 16 2.40 -11.31 -8.62
C GLU A 16 3.77 -10.62 -8.84
N GLN A 17 4.13 -9.67 -7.98
CA GLN A 17 5.41 -8.96 -7.98
C GLN A 17 6.43 -9.55 -6.97
N GLY A 18 6.16 -10.76 -6.48
CA GLY A 18 7.03 -11.49 -5.56
C GLY A 18 6.70 -11.27 -4.08
N SER A 19 7.32 -12.11 -3.24
CA SER A 19 7.00 -12.20 -1.80
C SER A 19 7.29 -10.92 -1.02
N SER A 20 8.34 -10.19 -1.38
CA SER A 20 8.71 -8.92 -0.72
C SER A 20 7.67 -7.82 -1.00
N ALA A 21 7.19 -7.71 -2.24
CA ALA A 21 6.15 -6.74 -2.61
C ALA A 21 4.83 -7.05 -1.88
N ALA A 22 4.44 -8.33 -1.83
CA ALA A 22 3.26 -8.76 -1.08
C ALA A 22 3.37 -8.45 0.42
N ALA A 23 4.55 -8.65 1.02
CA ALA A 23 4.78 -8.32 2.43
C ALA A 23 4.64 -6.81 2.68
N ALA A 24 5.22 -5.97 1.81
CA ALA A 24 5.08 -4.52 1.89
C ALA A 24 3.61 -4.09 1.74
N MET A 25 2.86 -4.63 0.78
CA MET A 25 1.44 -4.31 0.59
C MET A 25 0.57 -4.71 1.78
N LYS A 26 0.87 -5.83 2.45
CA LYS A 26 0.18 -6.21 3.70
C LYS A 26 0.37 -5.17 4.80
N ILE A 27 1.59 -4.65 4.96
CA ILE A 27 1.90 -3.59 5.92
C ILE A 27 1.14 -2.31 5.57
N LEU A 28 1.20 -1.88 4.31
CA LEU A 28 0.50 -0.69 3.82
C LEU A 28 -1.02 -0.79 4.03
N ALA A 29 -1.64 -1.91 3.65
CA ALA A 29 -3.06 -2.13 3.84
C ALA A 29 -3.45 -2.14 5.33
N GLY A 30 -2.65 -2.78 6.19
CA GLY A 30 -2.85 -2.78 7.64
C GLY A 30 -2.80 -1.37 8.23
N PHE A 31 -1.77 -0.60 7.89
CA PHE A 31 -1.60 0.78 8.36
C PHE A 31 -2.73 1.68 7.85
N SER A 32 -3.06 1.63 6.57
CA SER A 32 -4.15 2.41 5.97
C SER A 32 -5.48 2.14 6.67
N ASN A 33 -5.80 0.88 6.99
CA ASN A 33 -6.99 0.56 7.77
C ASN A 33 -6.94 1.14 9.20
N ALA A 34 -5.78 1.05 9.87
CA ALA A 34 -5.61 1.56 11.23
C ALA A 34 -5.78 3.09 11.32
N VAL A 35 -5.34 3.84 10.31
CA VAL A 35 -5.51 5.29 10.25
C VAL A 35 -6.83 5.74 9.60
N GLY A 36 -7.65 4.80 9.13
CA GLY A 36 -8.93 5.08 8.49
C GLY A 36 -8.85 5.62 7.05
N ALA A 37 -7.74 5.36 6.35
CA ALA A 37 -7.57 5.76 4.95
C ALA A 37 -8.49 4.95 4.00
N GLY A 38 -9.06 5.64 3.01
CA GLY A 38 -9.98 5.05 2.02
C GLY A 38 -9.31 4.58 0.72
N SER A 39 -8.13 5.10 0.38
CA SER A 39 -7.40 4.75 -0.84
C SER A 39 -5.90 4.97 -0.68
N LEU A 40 -5.10 4.35 -1.56
CA LEU A 40 -3.68 4.65 -1.73
C LEU A 40 -3.49 5.67 -2.86
N LEU A 41 -2.37 6.41 -2.84
CA LEU A 41 -1.98 7.34 -3.90
C LEU A 41 -0.61 6.94 -4.44
N ASP A 42 -0.54 6.62 -5.73
CA ASP A 42 0.72 6.33 -6.40
C ASP A 42 1.53 7.61 -6.59
N ILE A 43 2.80 7.57 -6.21
CA ILE A 43 3.75 8.67 -6.38
C ILE A 43 5.07 8.14 -6.96
N THR A 44 5.76 8.97 -7.73
CA THR A 44 7.09 8.65 -8.27
C THR A 44 8.23 9.12 -7.36
N GLY A 45 7.93 9.95 -6.37
CA GLY A 45 8.90 10.42 -5.39
C GLY A 45 8.24 11.18 -4.24
N ALA A 46 8.87 11.11 -3.07
CA ALA A 46 8.57 11.92 -1.90
C ALA A 46 9.87 12.47 -1.34
N HIS A 47 9.83 13.70 -0.82
CA HIS A 47 10.88 14.23 0.03
C HIS A 47 10.45 14.01 1.48
N ILE A 48 11.22 13.24 2.23
CA ILE A 48 10.97 12.98 3.64
C ILE A 48 12.07 13.68 4.43
N ASP A 49 11.73 14.82 5.02
CA ASP A 49 12.62 15.53 5.92
C ASP A 49 12.63 14.85 7.28
N GLY A 50 13.81 14.37 7.70
CA GLY A 50 14.04 13.87 9.06
C GLY A 50 14.59 14.99 9.93
N CYS A 51 13.96 15.23 11.08
CA CYS A 51 14.50 16.08 12.14
C CYS A 51 15.23 15.25 13.21
#